data_AF-A0A920PM01-F1
#
_entry.id   AF-A0A920PM01-F1
#
_cell.length_a   1.000
_cell.length_b   1.000
_cell.length_c   1.000
_cell.angle_alpha   90.00
_cell.angle_beta   90.00
_cell.angle_gamma   90.00
#
_symmetry.space_group_name_H-M   'P 1'
#
loop_
_entity.id
_entity.type
_entity.pdbx_description
1 polymer ?
#
loop_
_entity_poly.entity_id
_entity_poly.type
_entity_poly.pdbx_seq_one_letter_code
_entity_poly.pdbx_strand_id
1 'polypeptide(L)'
;MILTHCYWLSLQEKIQNHLHQKLSDLSTLMADLGHPDSVVEIDSPTDQRAVWEVRKSGLNIMMSMKGDNKPVSFIEDCAVPLEHLAEFTDRLTRIFEKHGTRGTWYAHASEGCLHVRPVLNMKSPEDVRKMRSIAKAGIFYCEGIRRVPLR
;
A
#
# COMPACT_ATOMS: atom_id res chain seq x y z
N MET A 1 -7.46 2.50 11.54
CA MET A 1 -6.30 3.07 10.83
C MET A 1 -6.07 2.22 9.59
N ILE A 2 -6.68 2.60 8.47
CA ILE A 2 -6.66 1.84 7.21
C ILE A 2 -5.70 2.60 6.29
N LEU A 3 -4.57 1.95 5.98
CA LEU A 3 -3.53 2.41 5.07
C LEU A 3 -4.03 2.41 3.62
N THR A 4 -5.00 3.27 3.31
CA THR A 4 -5.45 3.44 1.91
C THR A 4 -4.82 4.65 1.24
N HIS A 5 -4.24 5.60 1.99
CA HIS A 5 -3.68 6.84 1.42
C HIS A 5 -2.46 7.42 2.16
N CYS A 6 -1.73 6.63 2.97
CA CYS A 6 -0.52 7.12 3.65
C CYS A 6 0.75 6.58 2.97
N TYR A 7 1.40 7.44 2.19
CA TYR A 7 2.72 7.19 1.62
C TYR A 7 3.79 7.79 2.55
N TRP A 8 4.80 7.01 2.91
CA TRP A 8 5.90 7.46 3.76
C TRP A 8 7.16 7.60 2.89
N LEU A 9 7.70 8.81 2.81
CA LEU A 9 8.97 9.10 2.16
C LEU A 9 10.01 9.48 3.22
N SER A 10 11.20 8.87 3.16
CA SER A 10 12.32 9.20 4.03
C SER A 10 13.50 9.65 3.16
N LEU A 11 14.05 10.82 3.44
CA LEU A 11 15.24 11.34 2.80
C LEU A 11 16.38 11.37 3.83
N GLN A 12 17.51 10.76 3.50
CA GLN A 12 18.69 10.73 4.37
C GLN A 12 19.90 11.31 3.61
N GLU A 13 20.28 12.54 3.93
CA GLU A 13 21.52 13.17 3.43
C GLU A 13 22.32 13.79 4.59
N LYS A 14 23.65 13.86 4.44
CA LYS A 14 24.56 14.50 5.42
C LYS A 14 24.40 16.03 5.49
N ILE A 15 23.67 16.65 4.56
CA ILE A 15 23.52 18.10 4.42
C ILE A 15 22.04 18.47 4.61
N GLN A 16 21.70 19.07 5.74
CA GLN A 16 20.31 19.31 6.16
C GLN A 16 19.57 20.36 5.30
N ASN A 17 20.25 21.40 4.82
CA ASN A 17 19.61 22.51 4.09
C ASN A 17 18.96 22.07 2.76
N HIS A 18 19.58 21.11 2.06
CA HIS A 18 19.06 20.62 0.79
C HIS A 18 17.83 19.72 0.96
N LEU A 19 17.69 19.07 2.13
CA LEU A 19 16.53 18.23 2.46
C LEU A 19 15.27 19.07 2.68
N HIS A 20 15.39 20.20 3.37
CA HIS A 20 14.25 21.11 3.59
C HIS A 20 13.75 21.68 2.26
N GLN A 21 14.67 22.05 1.35
CA GLN A 21 14.27 22.50 0.02
C GLN A 21 13.51 21.39 -0.75
N LYS A 22 14.01 20.15 -0.74
CA LYS A 22 13.32 19.01 -1.37
C LYS A 22 11.93 18.74 -0.79
N LEU A 23 11.74 18.92 0.53
CA LEU A 23 10.43 18.76 1.17
C LEU A 23 9.46 19.87 0.74
N SER A 24 9.93 21.11 0.63
CA SER A 24 9.15 22.24 0.11
C SER A 24 8.77 22.04 -1.35
N ASP A 25 9.71 21.58 -2.19
CA ASP A 25 9.46 21.25 -3.59
C ASP A 25 8.41 20.14 -3.73
N LEU A 26 8.49 19.11 -2.87
CA LEU A 26 7.50 18.03 -2.83
C LEU A 26 6.12 18.54 -2.40
N SER A 27 6.05 19.41 -1.39
CA SER A 27 4.80 20.03 -0.93
C SER A 27 4.12 20.82 -2.06
N THR A 28 4.91 21.61 -2.79
CA THR A 28 4.46 22.37 -3.96
C THR A 28 3.95 21.44 -5.06
N LEU A 29 4.72 20.40 -5.41
CA LEU A 29 4.32 19.42 -6.41
C LEU A 29 3.00 18.72 -6.05
N MET A 30 2.84 18.32 -4.79
CA MET A 30 1.60 17.67 -4.33
C MET A 30 0.40 18.62 -4.40
N ALA A 31 0.59 19.90 -4.06
CA ALA A 31 -0.45 20.92 -4.21
C ALA A 31 -0.85 21.12 -5.68
N ASP A 32 0.12 21.20 -6.60
CA ASP A 32 -0.13 21.31 -8.04
C ASP A 32 -0.88 20.10 -8.61
N LEU A 33 -0.66 18.91 -8.02
CA LEU A 33 -1.39 17.68 -8.34
C LEU A 33 -2.80 17.62 -7.70
N GLY A 34 -3.23 18.67 -7.00
CA GLY A 34 -4.56 18.75 -6.37
C GLY A 34 -4.63 18.16 -4.96
N HIS A 35 -3.48 17.94 -4.32
CA HIS A 35 -3.36 17.43 -2.95
C HIS A 35 -2.66 18.45 -2.04
N PRO A 36 -3.24 19.65 -1.83
CA PRO A 36 -2.69 20.61 -0.89
C PRO A 36 -2.65 20.02 0.53
N ASP A 37 -1.67 20.44 1.32
CA ASP A 37 -1.49 20.04 2.72
C ASP A 37 -1.29 18.52 2.95
N SER A 38 -0.97 17.75 1.90
CA SER A 38 -0.74 16.30 2.03
C SER A 38 0.66 15.93 2.51
N VAL A 39 1.57 16.91 2.63
CA VAL A 39 2.95 16.73 3.07
C VAL A 39 3.11 17.33 4.47
N VAL A 40 3.58 16.52 5.41
CA VAL A 40 3.89 16.94 6.78
C VAL A 40 5.38 16.81 7.01
N GLU A 41 6.04 17.93 7.26
CA GLU A 41 7.47 17.98 7.56
C GLU A 41 7.74 17.60 9.01
N ILE A 42 8.74 16.74 9.23
CA ILE A 42 9.14 16.26 10.56
C ILE A 42 10.67 16.29 10.64
N ASP A 43 11.20 17.31 11.31
CA ASP A 43 12.64 17.57 11.48
C ASP A 43 13.17 17.10 12.84
N SER A 44 12.31 17.10 13.87
CA SER A 44 12.60 16.65 15.22
C SER A 44 13.01 15.18 15.26
N PRO A 45 14.20 14.84 15.80
CA PRO A 45 14.65 13.45 15.93
C PRO A 45 13.71 12.58 16.77
N THR A 46 12.99 13.18 17.73
CA THR A 46 12.02 12.46 18.56
C THR A 46 10.79 12.07 17.75
N ASP A 47 10.27 12.98 16.94
CA ASP A 47 9.08 12.73 16.13
C ASP A 47 9.40 11.81 14.95
N GLN A 48 10.58 11.94 14.34
CA GLN A 48 11.08 10.98 13.35
C GLN A 48 11.15 9.55 13.91
N ARG A 49 11.66 9.39 15.15
CA ARG A 49 11.66 8.09 15.83
C ARG A 49 10.25 7.57 16.06
N ALA A 50 9.33 8.40 16.54
CA ALA A 50 7.95 8.00 16.79
C ALA A 50 7.26 7.50 15.50
N VAL A 51 7.42 8.22 14.40
CA VAL A 51 6.96 7.81 13.07
C VAL A 51 7.56 6.48 12.64
N TRP A 52 8.87 6.31 12.84
CA TRP A 52 9.58 5.08 12.49
C TRP A 52 9.08 3.87 13.27
N GLU A 53 8.79 4.04 14.56
CA GLU A 53 8.23 2.97 15.40
C GLU A 53 6.80 2.59 14.97
N VAL A 54 5.98 3.56 14.55
CA VAL A 54 4.66 3.27 13.95
C VAL A 54 4.84 2.48 12.64
N ARG A 55 5.78 2.88 11.77
CA ARG A 55 6.06 2.20 10.50
C ARG A 55 6.54 0.76 10.68
N LYS A 56 7.42 0.50 11.66
CA LYS A 56 7.87 -0.85 12.02
C LYS A 56 6.72 -1.70 12.58
N SER A 57 5.86 -1.07 13.39
CA SER A 57 4.73 -1.73 14.04
C SER A 57 3.53 -1.93 13.10
N GLY A 58 3.53 -1.33 11.90
CA GLY A 58 2.38 -1.29 11.00
C GLY A 58 1.76 -2.66 10.69
N LEU A 59 2.59 -3.67 10.44
CA LEU A 59 2.10 -5.04 10.19
C LEU A 59 1.44 -5.63 11.46
N ASN A 60 2.08 -5.49 12.62
CA ASN A 60 1.54 -6.00 13.88
C ASN A 60 0.22 -5.31 14.26
N ILE A 61 0.11 -4.00 14.00
CA ILE A 61 -1.13 -3.23 14.17
C ILE A 61 -2.21 -3.73 13.20
N MET A 62 -1.85 -4.05 11.95
CA MET A 62 -2.79 -4.59 10.98
C MET A 62 -3.31 -5.98 11.39
N MET A 63 -2.45 -6.84 11.94
CA MET A 63 -2.84 -8.18 12.40
C MET A 63 -3.69 -8.17 13.68
N SER A 64 -3.65 -7.08 14.45
CA SER A 64 -4.40 -6.91 15.71
C SER A 64 -5.87 -6.50 15.50
N MET A 65 -6.37 -6.46 14.26
CA MET A 65 -7.78 -6.21 13.95
C MET A 65 -8.72 -7.04 14.83
N LYS A 66 -9.71 -6.41 15.47
CA LYS A 66 -10.68 -7.10 16.32
C LYS A 66 -11.66 -7.93 15.47
N GLY A 67 -12.06 -9.09 15.98
CA GLY A 67 -13.00 -10.01 15.34
C GLY A 67 -12.33 -11.14 14.55
N ASP A 68 -13.16 -11.99 13.94
CA ASP A 68 -12.71 -13.18 13.19
C ASP A 68 -12.21 -12.84 11.78
N ASN A 69 -12.58 -11.67 11.25
CA ASN A 69 -12.08 -11.16 9.98
C ASN A 69 -10.64 -10.68 10.13
N LYS A 70 -9.73 -11.29 9.38
CA LYS A 70 -8.30 -10.98 9.43
C LYS A 70 -7.76 -10.69 8.02
N PRO A 71 -6.74 -9.83 7.91
CA PRO A 71 -6.03 -9.61 6.65
C PRO A 71 -5.20 -10.85 6.31
N VAL A 72 -5.67 -11.61 5.32
CA VAL A 72 -5.05 -12.89 4.92
C VAL A 72 -3.97 -12.64 3.89
N SER A 73 -2.80 -13.28 4.02
CA SER A 73 -1.75 -13.25 2.99
C SER A 73 -2.32 -13.75 1.65
N PHE A 74 -2.20 -12.98 0.57
CA PHE A 74 -2.86 -13.31 -0.68
C PHE A 74 -1.99 -13.09 -1.92
N ILE A 75 -1.64 -11.84 -2.23
CA ILE A 75 -0.60 -11.54 -3.24
C ILE A 75 0.61 -11.02 -2.47
N GLU A 76 1.74 -11.70 -2.61
CA GLU A 76 2.99 -11.35 -1.96
C GLU A 76 4.06 -11.17 -3.04
N ASP A 77 4.99 -10.25 -2.79
CA ASP A 77 6.16 -9.99 -3.65
C ASP A 77 5.82 -9.76 -5.13
N CYS A 78 4.69 -9.10 -5.40
CA CYS A 78 4.28 -8.79 -6.77
C CYS A 78 4.95 -7.49 -7.21
N ALA A 79 5.86 -7.61 -8.18
CA ALA A 79 6.45 -6.46 -8.87
C ALA A 79 5.51 -5.99 -9.99
N VAL A 80 5.03 -4.76 -9.87
CA VAL A 80 4.19 -4.10 -10.88
C VAL A 80 4.93 -2.86 -11.37
N PRO A 81 5.11 -2.68 -12.70
CA PRO A 81 5.69 -1.45 -13.24
C PRO A 81 4.92 -0.22 -12.73
N LEU A 82 5.62 0.86 -12.39
CA LEU A 82 5.03 2.03 -11.73
C LEU A 82 3.90 2.66 -12.56
N GLU A 83 4.03 2.66 -13.89
CA GLU A 83 3.03 3.15 -14.84
C GLU A 83 1.72 2.36 -14.79
N HIS A 84 1.74 1.13 -14.29
CA HIS A 84 0.58 0.25 -14.16
C HIS A 84 0.09 0.12 -12.71
N LEU A 85 0.83 0.67 -11.74
CA LEU A 85 0.57 0.49 -10.33
C LEU A 85 -0.81 1.00 -9.91
N ALA A 86 -1.20 2.18 -10.39
CA ALA A 86 -2.50 2.80 -10.08
C ALA A 86 -3.67 2.00 -10.65
N GLU A 87 -3.57 1.53 -11.90
CA GLU A 87 -4.59 0.68 -12.50
C GLU A 87 -4.70 -0.65 -11.75
N PHE A 88 -3.56 -1.21 -11.35
CA PHE A 88 -3.49 -2.49 -10.66
C PHE A 88 -4.20 -2.46 -9.31
N THR A 89 -3.94 -1.43 -8.51
CA THR A 89 -4.55 -1.27 -7.19
C THR A 89 -6.05 -0.98 -7.27
N ASP A 90 -6.50 -0.13 -8.21
CA ASP A 90 -7.92 0.17 -8.42
C ASP A 90 -8.70 -1.10 -8.81
N ARG A 91 -8.19 -1.87 -9.77
CA ARG A 91 -8.87 -3.08 -10.24
C ARG A 91 -8.97 -4.16 -9.18
N LEU A 92 -7.91 -4.42 -8.43
CA LEU A 92 -7.94 -5.35 -7.30
C LEU A 92 -8.91 -4.86 -6.21
N THR A 93 -8.96 -3.56 -5.95
CA THR A 93 -9.93 -2.97 -5.02
C THR A 93 -11.36 -3.28 -5.45
N ARG A 94 -11.70 -3.08 -6.74
CA ARG A 94 -13.02 -3.44 -7.29
C ARG A 94 -13.33 -4.93 -7.18
N ILE A 95 -12.32 -5.80 -7.34
CA ILE A 95 -12.50 -7.25 -7.14
C ILE A 95 -12.86 -7.54 -5.69
N PHE A 96 -12.18 -6.93 -4.72
CA PHE A 96 -12.50 -7.10 -3.30
C PHE A 96 -13.91 -6.60 -2.97
N GLU A 97 -14.28 -5.42 -3.46
CA GLU A 97 -15.61 -4.83 -3.28
C GLU A 97 -16.72 -5.73 -3.84
N LYS A 98 -16.53 -6.29 -5.04
CA LYS A 98 -17.47 -7.24 -5.66
C LYS A 98 -17.71 -8.49 -4.80
N HIS A 99 -16.74 -8.86 -3.98
CA HIS A 99 -16.84 -9.99 -3.05
C HIS A 99 -17.22 -9.56 -1.63
N GLY A 100 -17.59 -8.29 -1.42
CA GLY A 100 -18.00 -7.77 -0.11
C GLY A 100 -16.86 -7.76 0.92
N THR A 101 -15.61 -7.64 0.45
CA THR A 101 -14.43 -7.52 1.32
C THR A 101 -13.62 -6.27 0.94
N ARG A 102 -12.62 -5.95 1.77
CA ARG A 102 -11.69 -4.84 1.56
C ARG A 102 -10.27 -5.40 1.49
N GLY A 103 -9.44 -4.74 0.70
CA GLY A 103 -8.00 -4.99 0.67
C GLY A 103 -7.25 -4.12 1.66
N THR A 104 -6.25 -4.69 2.32
CA THR A 104 -5.16 -3.94 2.94
C THR A 104 -3.90 -4.10 2.12
N TRP A 105 -3.13 -3.02 2.07
CA TRP A 105 -1.94 -2.91 1.24
C TRP A 105 -0.77 -2.52 2.13
N TYR A 106 0.37 -3.17 1.90
CA TYR A 106 1.66 -2.70 2.37
C TYR A 106 2.67 -2.93 1.26
N ALA A 107 3.58 -2.01 1.07
CA ALA A 107 4.40 -1.99 -0.13
C ALA A 107 5.73 -1.30 0.10
N HIS A 108 6.68 -1.67 -0.75
CA HIS A 108 7.83 -0.84 -1.08
C HIS A 108 7.49 -0.07 -2.35
N ALA A 109 6.87 1.11 -2.17
CA ALA A 109 6.31 1.88 -3.28
C ALA A 109 7.35 2.25 -4.37
N SER A 110 8.62 2.44 -4.00
CA SER A 110 9.70 2.76 -4.95
C SER A 110 10.01 1.62 -5.92
N GLU A 111 9.82 0.36 -5.51
CA GLU A 111 10.18 -0.82 -6.29
C GLU A 111 8.97 -1.46 -6.99
N GLY A 112 7.78 -0.85 -6.87
CA GLY A 112 6.53 -1.45 -7.35
C GLY A 112 6.20 -2.78 -6.69
N CYS A 113 6.81 -3.09 -5.53
CA CYS A 113 6.60 -4.35 -4.82
C CYS A 113 5.42 -4.22 -3.86
N LEU A 114 4.31 -4.85 -4.21
CA LEU A 114 3.07 -4.83 -3.47
C LEU A 114 2.83 -6.13 -2.70
N HIS A 115 2.35 -5.96 -1.48
CA HIS A 115 1.74 -7.01 -0.71
C HIS A 115 0.27 -6.68 -0.44
N VAL A 116 -0.61 -7.61 -0.82
CA VAL A 116 -2.04 -7.40 -0.86
C VAL A 116 -2.72 -8.44 0.01
N ARG A 117 -3.58 -7.99 0.92
CA ARG A 117 -4.28 -8.84 1.88
C ARG A 117 -5.77 -8.53 1.92
N PRO A 118 -6.65 -9.38 1.39
CA PRO A 118 -8.09 -9.24 1.62
C PRO A 118 -8.44 -9.57 3.07
N VAL A 119 -9.45 -8.88 3.60
CA VAL A 119 -9.95 -9.10 4.96
C VAL A 119 -11.02 -10.18 4.93
N LEU A 120 -10.71 -11.37 5.45
CA LEU A 120 -11.58 -12.56 5.38
C LEU A 120 -11.60 -13.31 6.71
N ASN A 121 -12.71 -13.99 7.00
CA ASN A 121 -12.80 -14.96 8.09
C ASN A 121 -12.51 -16.36 7.57
N MET A 122 -11.27 -16.83 7.75
CA MET A 122 -10.86 -18.16 7.29
C MET A 122 -11.50 -19.33 8.05
N LYS A 123 -12.24 -19.06 9.14
CA LYS A 123 -13.07 -20.08 9.82
C LYS A 123 -14.41 -20.30 9.09
N SER A 124 -14.83 -19.37 8.22
CA SER A 124 -16.07 -19.47 7.46
C SER A 124 -15.82 -20.19 6.12
N PRO A 125 -16.53 -21.31 5.85
CA PRO A 125 -16.45 -21.98 4.55
C PRO A 125 -16.87 -21.09 3.36
N GLU A 126 -17.71 -20.07 3.61
CA GLU A 126 -18.07 -19.07 2.61
C GLU A 126 -16.86 -18.21 2.24
N ASP A 127 -16.15 -17.66 3.22
CA ASP A 127 -14.99 -16.81 2.97
C ASP A 127 -13.80 -17.59 2.38
N VAL A 128 -13.69 -18.89 2.67
CA VAL A 128 -12.73 -19.77 1.97
C VAL A 128 -13.07 -19.88 0.48
N ARG A 129 -14.36 -20.01 0.12
CA ARG A 129 -14.79 -20.02 -1.29
C ARG A 129 -14.62 -18.66 -1.95
N LYS A 130 -14.88 -17.58 -1.20
CA LYS A 130 -14.65 -16.20 -1.61
C LYS A 130 -13.17 -15.96 -1.94
N MET A 131 -12.25 -16.38 -1.07
CA MET A 131 -10.80 -16.30 -1.30
C MET A 131 -10.40 -16.95 -2.63
N ARG A 132 -10.91 -18.15 -2.91
CA ARG A 132 -10.64 -18.85 -4.20
C ARG A 132 -11.21 -18.11 -5.40
N SER A 133 -12.38 -17.50 -5.26
CA SER A 133 -13.02 -16.72 -6.33
C SER A 133 -12.25 -15.43 -6.63
N ILE A 134 -11.79 -14.75 -5.58
CA ILE A 134 -10.88 -13.59 -5.66
C ILE A 134 -9.56 -14.02 -6.32
N ALA A 135 -8.97 -15.15 -5.92
CA ALA A 135 -7.73 -15.68 -6.52
C ALA A 135 -7.86 -15.88 -8.03
N LYS A 136 -8.94 -16.53 -8.48
CA LYS A 136 -9.20 -16.73 -9.91
C LYS A 136 -9.34 -15.40 -10.66
N ALA A 137 -10.04 -14.43 -10.09
CA ALA A 137 -10.20 -13.10 -10.70
C ALA A 137 -8.86 -12.32 -10.74
N GLY A 138 -8.04 -12.44 -9.70
CA GLY A 138 -6.73 -11.78 -9.59
C GLY A 138 -5.67 -12.37 -10.53
N ILE A 139 -5.58 -13.71 -10.64
CA ILE A 139 -4.61 -14.40 -11.50
C ILE A 139 -4.76 -13.97 -12.97
N PHE A 140 -5.99 -13.93 -13.48
CA PHE A 140 -6.26 -13.51 -14.86
C PHE A 140 -5.70 -12.12 -15.16
N TYR A 141 -5.61 -11.25 -14.15
CA TYR A 141 -5.10 -9.91 -14.31
C TYR A 141 -3.57 -9.83 -14.19
N CYS A 142 -2.96 -10.54 -13.24
CA CYS A 142 -1.50 -10.64 -13.14
C CYS A 142 -0.89 -11.22 -14.43
N GLU A 143 -1.59 -12.13 -15.11
CA GLU A 143 -1.16 -12.66 -16.42
C GLU A 143 -1.26 -11.64 -17.56
N GLY A 144 -2.20 -10.69 -17.48
CA GLY A 144 -2.34 -9.60 -18.44
C GLY A 144 -1.16 -8.62 -18.43
N ILE A 145 -0.58 -8.37 -17.25
CA ILE A 145 0.56 -7.45 -17.07
C ILE A 145 1.88 -8.08 -17.52
N ARG A 146 2.06 -9.41 -17.40
CA ARG A 146 3.27 -10.12 -17.88
C ARG A 146 3.53 -10.03 -19.39
N ARG A 147 2.57 -9.53 -20.19
CA ARG A 147 2.74 -9.37 -21.64
C ARG A 147 3.31 -8.00 -22.04
N VAL A 148 3.58 -7.11 -21.08
CA VAL A 148 4.34 -5.88 -21.35
C VAL A 148 5.81 -6.29 -21.51
N PRO A 149 6.46 -6.06 -22.66
CA PRO A 149 7.86 -6.38 -22.82
C PRO A 149 8.67 -5.57 -21.81
N LEU A 150 9.49 -6.25 -21.00
CA LEU A 150 10.56 -5.58 -20.27
C LEU A 150 11.47 -4.95 -21.34
N ARG A 151 11.54 -3.61 -21.34
CA ARG A 151 12.49 -2.89 -22.20
C ARG A 151 13.92 -3.21 -21.80
#